data_AF-A0A810N8D4-F1
#
_entry.id   AF-A0A810N8D4-F1
#
_cell.length_a   1.000
_cell.length_b   1.000
_cell.length_c   1.000
_cell.angle_alpha   90.00
_cell.angle_beta   90.00
_cell.angle_gamma   90.00
#
_symmetry.space_group_name_H-M   'P 1'
#
loop_
_entity.id
_entity.type
_entity.pdbx_description
1 polymer ?
#
loop_
_entity_poly.entity_id
_entity_poly.type
_entity_poly.pdbx_seq_one_letter_code
_entity_poly.pdbx_strand_id
1 'polypeptide(L)'
;MAAGDGQRRDVAPLTGIAYQGCGRRRWPWADGRGRLLLHEEFPMTADGSGKLWPVDKLTALRLGRRLVTEVPGAGPGRRAFVEIRPVETDTDAAVRRQGWTRADRNRTFRLTHRDYDADQLDGFDYDIGAILVRAATVAGEAQLLAAIEAWSLRPEQFLHPWQTDDPR
;
A
#
# COMPACT_ATOMS: atom_id res chain seq x y z
N MET A 1 -39.89 34.40 -51.99
CA MET A 1 -39.04 33.36 -51.39
C MET A 1 -39.80 32.86 -50.16
N ALA A 2 -40.71 31.88 -50.30
CA ALA A 2 -40.46 30.43 -50.22
C ALA A 2 -39.77 30.07 -48.89
N ALA A 3 -40.47 29.62 -47.83
CA ALA A 3 -41.18 28.35 -47.62
C ALA A 3 -40.30 27.25 -46.99
N GLY A 4 -40.86 26.54 -46.01
CA GLY A 4 -40.41 25.23 -45.48
C GLY A 4 -39.37 25.35 -44.36
N ASP A 5 -39.65 25.14 -43.08
CA ASP A 5 -40.51 24.13 -42.41
C ASP A 5 -40.04 22.69 -42.63
N GLY A 6 -39.68 22.05 -41.52
CA GLY A 6 -39.59 20.60 -41.39
C GLY A 6 -38.23 20.04 -40.93
N GLN A 7 -38.16 19.07 -40.03
CA GLN A 7 -39.22 18.36 -39.30
C GLN A 7 -38.51 17.31 -38.42
N ARG A 8 -38.74 17.38 -37.10
CA ARG A 8 -38.97 16.25 -36.16
C ARG A 8 -37.81 15.29 -35.81
N ARG A 9 -37.77 14.67 -34.62
CA ARG A 9 -38.82 14.20 -33.68
C ARG A 9 -38.36 14.46 -32.23
N ASP A 10 -39.22 14.95 -31.33
CA ASP A 10 -40.09 14.16 -30.43
C ASP A 10 -39.33 12.95 -29.83
N VAL A 11 -39.22 12.75 -28.51
CA VAL A 11 -40.32 12.46 -27.58
C VAL A 11 -39.97 12.89 -26.15
N ALA A 12 -41.00 13.33 -25.41
CA ALA A 12 -40.99 13.83 -24.05
C ALA A 12 -41.04 12.70 -22.96
N PRO A 13 -41.61 12.92 -21.76
CA PRO A 13 -40.89 13.15 -20.50
C PRO A 13 -41.21 12.11 -19.42
N LEU A 14 -40.40 11.95 -18.37
CA LEU A 14 -40.89 11.36 -17.11
C LEU A 14 -40.19 11.94 -15.87
N THR A 15 -41.01 12.66 -15.12
CA THR A 15 -41.12 12.81 -13.67
C THR A 15 -40.22 11.91 -12.80
N GLY A 16 -39.45 12.59 -11.95
CA GLY A 16 -39.03 12.29 -10.57
C GLY A 16 -38.91 10.84 -10.05
N ILE A 17 -37.78 10.56 -9.40
CA ILE A 17 -37.70 10.05 -8.01
C ILE A 17 -36.35 10.46 -7.43
N ALA A 18 -36.38 10.92 -6.18
CA ALA A 18 -35.25 11.34 -5.38
C ALA A 18 -34.33 10.18 -5.00
N TYR A 19 -33.02 10.44 -4.98
CA TYR A 19 -32.08 9.76 -4.08
C TYR A 19 -31.29 10.84 -3.33
N GLN A 20 -31.74 11.13 -2.11
CA GLN A 20 -30.91 11.75 -1.09
C GLN A 20 -30.20 10.64 -0.30
N GLY A 21 -28.93 10.90 0.02
CA GLY A 21 -28.30 10.40 1.24
C GLY A 21 -27.13 9.44 1.03
N CYS A 22 -25.91 9.97 1.02
CA CYS A 22 -25.03 9.86 2.19
C CYS A 22 -23.65 10.50 1.96
N GLY A 23 -23.34 11.51 2.79
CA GLY A 23 -22.03 11.62 3.44
C GLY A 23 -20.84 12.18 2.65
N ARG A 24 -20.86 13.49 2.36
CA ARG A 24 -19.62 14.26 2.21
C ARG A 24 -18.85 14.24 3.54
N ARG A 25 -17.69 13.57 3.61
CA ARG A 25 -16.75 13.77 4.73
C ARG A 25 -15.64 14.73 4.31
N ARG A 26 -15.71 15.88 4.96
CA ARG A 26 -14.85 17.06 4.91
C ARG A 26 -13.59 16.79 5.75
N TRP A 27 -12.42 17.02 5.16
CA TRP A 27 -11.14 17.06 5.87
C TRP A 27 -11.05 18.35 6.71
N PRO A 28 -10.66 18.33 7.99
CA PRO A 28 -10.55 19.56 8.78
C PRO A 28 -9.21 20.26 8.52
N TRP A 29 -9.28 21.52 8.06
CA TRP A 29 -8.24 22.51 8.28
C TRP A 29 -8.49 23.18 9.63
N ALA A 30 -7.40 23.56 10.29
CA ALA A 30 -7.29 24.16 11.62
C ALA A 30 -8.22 25.35 11.89
N ASP A 31 -8.64 25.52 13.14
CA ASP A 31 -9.29 26.73 13.61
C ASP A 31 -8.27 27.74 14.14
N GLY A 32 -8.47 29.00 13.72
CA GLY A 32 -7.71 30.15 14.20
C GLY A 32 -8.14 30.52 15.61
N ARG A 33 -7.41 30.07 16.62
CA ARG A 33 -7.36 30.69 17.94
C ARG A 33 -5.94 30.64 18.48
N GLY A 34 -5.22 31.75 18.32
CA GLY A 34 -3.92 31.94 18.95
C GLY A 34 -4.04 31.78 20.46
N ARG A 35 -3.39 30.73 20.99
CA ARG A 35 -2.96 30.65 22.39
C ARG A 35 -1.70 29.80 22.45
N LEU A 36 -0.57 30.45 22.71
CA LEU A 36 0.65 29.78 23.14
C LEU A 36 0.41 29.26 24.56
N LEU A 37 0.42 27.95 24.72
CA LEU A 37 0.69 27.30 26.01
C LEU A 37 1.90 26.38 25.80
N LEU A 38 2.82 26.53 26.74
CA LEU A 38 4.13 25.90 26.83
C LEU A 38 3.99 24.38 27.03
N HIS A 39 4.90 23.63 26.41
CA HIS A 39 5.34 22.29 26.78
C HIS A 39 4.31 21.40 27.50
N GLU A 40 3.54 20.64 26.72
CA GLU A 40 3.02 19.36 27.18
C GLU A 40 3.82 18.26 26.48
N GLU A 41 4.76 17.69 27.25
CA GLU A 41 5.35 16.40 26.95
C GLU A 41 4.20 15.40 26.78
N PHE A 42 3.95 14.95 25.55
CA PHE A 42 3.01 13.88 25.29
C PHE A 42 3.47 12.64 26.06
N PRO A 43 2.75 12.16 27.10
CA PRO A 43 3.00 10.82 27.57
C PRO A 43 2.50 9.89 26.47
N MET A 44 3.47 9.25 25.80
CA MET A 44 3.27 8.09 24.97
C MET A 44 2.79 6.95 25.87
N THR A 45 1.54 7.00 26.32
CA THR A 45 0.89 5.85 26.97
C THR A 45 0.54 4.88 25.87
N ALA A 46 1.51 4.01 25.62
CA ALA A 46 1.33 2.73 24.97
C ALA A 46 0.30 1.91 25.77
N ASP A 47 -0.97 2.11 25.46
CA ASP A 47 -1.96 1.05 25.60
C ASP A 47 -2.91 1.11 24.40
N GLY A 48 -2.28 1.04 23.23
CA GLY A 48 -2.95 0.42 22.10
C GLY A 48 -2.83 -1.07 22.32
N SER A 49 -3.86 -1.81 21.97
CA SER A 49 -3.74 -3.18 21.47
C SER A 49 -2.81 -3.19 20.26
N GLY A 50 -1.52 -2.92 20.49
CA GLY A 50 -0.49 -2.78 19.49
C GLY A 50 -0.36 -4.14 18.87
N LYS A 51 -0.81 -4.30 17.62
CA LYS A 51 -0.53 -5.50 16.84
C LYS A 51 0.99 -5.64 16.79
N LEU A 52 1.52 -6.44 17.71
CA LEU A 52 2.92 -6.77 17.75
C LEU A 52 3.19 -7.56 16.49
N TRP A 53 4.03 -6.98 15.63
CA TRP A 53 4.48 -7.67 14.44
C TRP A 53 5.09 -9.02 14.83
N PRO A 54 4.82 -10.11 14.10
CA PRO A 54 5.46 -11.37 14.38
C PRO A 54 6.99 -11.23 14.34
N VAL A 55 7.65 -11.68 15.42
CA VAL A 55 9.08 -11.48 15.66
C VAL A 55 9.92 -12.12 14.56
N ASP A 56 9.47 -13.26 14.02
CA ASP A 56 10.09 -13.95 12.89
C ASP A 56 10.12 -13.08 11.63
N LYS A 57 9.03 -12.35 11.33
CA LYS A 57 8.93 -11.46 10.16
C LYS A 57 9.86 -10.25 10.29
N LEU A 58 9.88 -9.59 11.45
CA LEU A 58 10.84 -8.51 11.70
C LEU A 58 12.28 -9.02 11.65
N THR A 59 12.54 -10.21 12.18
CA THR A 59 13.87 -10.83 12.11
C THR A 59 14.29 -11.11 10.68
N ALA A 60 13.39 -11.64 9.84
CA ALA A 60 13.64 -11.83 8.41
C ALA A 60 14.02 -10.51 7.73
N LEU A 61 13.26 -9.45 7.96
CA LEU A 61 13.50 -8.11 7.40
C LEU A 61 14.84 -7.52 7.89
N ARG A 62 15.16 -7.64 9.18
CA ARG A 62 16.45 -7.23 9.76
C ARG A 62 17.62 -7.96 9.11
N LEU A 63 17.43 -9.20 8.69
CA LEU A 63 18.44 -10.02 8.00
C LEU A 63 18.47 -9.78 6.48
N GLY A 64 17.74 -8.78 5.98
CA GLY A 64 17.71 -8.45 4.56
C GLY A 64 16.84 -9.39 3.71
N ARG A 65 15.94 -10.15 4.34
CA ARG A 65 15.01 -11.04 3.63
C ARG A 65 13.72 -10.28 3.32
N ARG A 66 13.26 -10.35 2.07
CA ARG A 66 11.97 -9.77 1.68
C ARG A 66 10.80 -10.61 2.18
N LEU A 67 9.66 -9.97 2.29
CA LEU A 67 8.37 -10.59 2.59
C LEU A 67 7.32 -10.08 1.61
N VAL A 68 6.33 -10.92 1.31
CA VAL A 68 5.30 -10.63 0.32
C VAL A 68 3.94 -11.04 0.85
N THR A 69 2.91 -10.34 0.43
CA THR A 69 1.52 -10.77 0.63
C THR A 69 0.70 -10.48 -0.61
N GLU A 70 -0.26 -11.36 -0.88
CA GLU A 70 -1.26 -11.14 -1.91
C GLU A 70 -2.38 -10.22 -1.37
N VAL A 71 -2.83 -9.29 -2.21
CA VAL A 71 -3.92 -8.37 -1.93
C VAL A 71 -4.92 -8.40 -3.10
N PRO A 72 -6.17 -7.94 -2.91
CA PRO A 72 -7.12 -7.86 -4.01
C PRO A 72 -6.56 -7.05 -5.19
N GLY A 73 -6.60 -7.63 -6.39
CA GLY A 73 -6.25 -6.95 -7.63
C GLY A 73 -7.31 -5.94 -8.08
N ALA A 74 -6.98 -5.15 -9.09
CA ALA A 74 -7.81 -4.06 -9.61
C ALA A 74 -9.12 -4.54 -10.27
N GLY A 75 -9.25 -5.84 -10.58
CA GLY A 75 -10.44 -6.41 -11.19
C GLY A 75 -10.30 -7.91 -11.51
N PRO A 76 -11.30 -8.49 -12.18
CA PRO A 76 -11.25 -9.88 -12.64
C PRO A 76 -10.01 -10.14 -13.51
N GLY A 77 -9.39 -11.31 -13.35
CA GLY A 77 -8.16 -11.67 -14.08
C GLY A 77 -6.91 -10.93 -13.61
N ARG A 78 -6.98 -10.17 -12.51
CA ARG A 78 -5.84 -9.46 -11.94
C ARG A 78 -5.50 -9.99 -10.56
N ARG A 79 -4.21 -10.19 -10.30
CA ARG A 79 -3.67 -10.56 -8.98
C ARG A 79 -2.68 -9.50 -8.56
N ALA A 80 -2.69 -9.14 -7.28
CA ALA A 80 -1.83 -8.08 -6.78
C ALA A 80 -1.04 -8.52 -5.56
N PHE A 81 0.18 -8.01 -5.46
CA PHE A 81 1.10 -8.35 -4.39
C PHE A 81 1.72 -7.09 -3.80
N VAL A 82 1.90 -7.11 -2.48
CA VAL A 82 2.69 -6.12 -1.76
C VAL A 82 3.98 -6.77 -1.28
N GLU A 83 5.10 -6.30 -1.80
CA GLU A 83 6.45 -6.70 -1.38
C GLU A 83 7.00 -5.67 -0.38
N ILE A 84 7.58 -6.16 0.72
CA ILE A 84 8.52 -5.40 1.56
C ILE A 84 9.93 -5.92 1.27
N ARG A 85 10.78 -5.05 0.74
CA ARG A 85 12.17 -5.37 0.42
C ARG A 85 13.11 -4.49 1.25
N PRO A 86 13.95 -5.07 2.12
CA PRO A 86 15.05 -4.33 2.72
C PRO A 86 16.00 -3.82 1.64
N VAL A 87 16.40 -2.56 1.71
CA VAL A 87 17.37 -1.96 0.79
C VAL A 87 18.76 -2.47 1.17
N GLU A 88 19.43 -3.10 0.20
CA GLU A 88 20.78 -3.60 0.38
C GLU A 88 21.80 -2.47 0.38
N THR A 89 22.76 -2.54 1.31
CA THR A 89 23.85 -1.57 1.43
C THR A 89 25.20 -2.23 1.11
N ASP A 90 26.22 -1.41 0.84
CA ASP A 90 27.60 -1.91 0.62
C ASP A 90 28.13 -2.70 1.83
N THR A 91 27.69 -2.34 3.04
CA THR A 91 28.02 -3.07 4.26
C THR A 91 27.44 -4.49 4.22
N ASP A 92 26.22 -4.66 3.73
CA ASP A 92 25.59 -5.97 3.61
C ASP A 92 26.31 -6.84 2.59
N ALA A 93 26.67 -6.26 1.46
CA ALA A 93 27.46 -6.95 0.44
C ALA A 93 28.85 -7.36 0.96
N ALA A 94 29.47 -6.53 1.81
CA ALA A 94 30.77 -6.83 2.42
C ALA A 94 30.69 -7.99 3.43
N VAL A 95 29.73 -7.96 4.37
CA VAL A 95 29.59 -9.03 5.37
C VAL A 95 29.14 -10.35 4.74
N ARG A 96 28.29 -10.29 3.70
CA ARG A 96 27.85 -11.50 2.98
C ARG A 96 29.01 -12.19 2.26
N ARG A 97 29.96 -11.43 1.70
CA ARG A 97 31.20 -11.97 1.13
C ARG A 97 32.09 -12.66 2.18
N GLN A 98 31.95 -12.28 3.44
CA GLN A 98 32.63 -12.92 4.57
C GLN A 98 31.83 -14.11 5.14
N GLY A 99 30.70 -14.48 4.54
CA GLY A 99 29.90 -15.65 4.92
C GLY A 99 28.91 -15.42 6.07
N TRP A 100 28.65 -14.18 6.48
CA TRP A 100 27.70 -13.89 7.57
C TRP A 100 26.72 -12.78 7.18
N THR A 101 25.57 -12.74 7.86
CA THR A 101 24.52 -11.75 7.63
C THR A 101 24.35 -10.89 8.89
N ARG A 102 24.28 -9.57 8.71
CA ARG A 102 24.04 -8.62 9.79
C ARG A 102 22.53 -8.41 9.98
N ALA A 103 22.06 -8.45 11.23
CA ALA A 103 20.75 -7.94 11.58
C ALA A 103 20.81 -6.42 11.82
N ASP A 104 19.89 -5.64 11.25
CA ASP A 104 19.82 -4.20 11.47
C ASP A 104 18.35 -3.73 11.52
N ARG A 105 17.99 -3.04 12.61
CA ARG A 105 16.63 -2.53 12.89
C ARG A 105 16.35 -1.18 12.21
N ASN A 106 17.40 -0.48 11.82
CA ASN A 106 17.35 0.84 11.21
C ASN A 106 17.52 0.77 9.69
N ARG A 107 17.41 -0.44 9.10
CA ARG A 107 17.45 -0.62 7.65
C ARG A 107 16.38 0.21 6.97
N THR A 108 16.68 0.63 5.75
CA THR A 108 15.67 1.21 4.86
C THR A 108 14.87 0.09 4.21
N PHE A 109 13.57 0.27 4.09
CA PHE A 109 12.65 -0.68 3.46
C PHE A 109 11.94 -0.03 2.29
N ARG A 110 11.80 -0.76 1.19
CA ARG A 110 10.97 -0.39 0.05
C ARG A 110 9.71 -1.25 0.05
N LEU A 111 8.56 -0.61 0.06
CA LEU A 111 7.26 -1.25 -0.10
C LEU A 111 6.80 -1.02 -1.54
N THR A 112 6.36 -2.08 -2.21
CA THR A 112 5.88 -2.01 -3.59
C THR A 112 4.59 -2.80 -3.71
N HIS A 113 3.51 -2.13 -4.10
CA HIS A 113 2.26 -2.76 -4.50
C HIS A 113 2.22 -2.85 -6.02
N ARG A 114 2.21 -4.07 -6.56
CA ARG A 114 2.07 -4.34 -7.99
C ARG A 114 0.84 -5.17 -8.26
N ASP A 115 0.27 -4.94 -9.42
CA ASP A 115 -0.88 -5.65 -9.93
C ASP A 115 -0.47 -6.30 -11.26
N TYR A 116 -0.81 -7.57 -11.44
CA TYR A 116 -0.38 -8.44 -12.53
C TYR A 116 -1.57 -9.02 -13.27
N ASP A 117 -1.35 -9.35 -14.55
CA ASP A 117 -2.25 -10.21 -15.28
C ASP A 117 -2.11 -11.65 -14.75
N ALA A 118 -3.20 -12.22 -14.24
CA ALA A 118 -3.18 -13.54 -13.62
C ALA A 118 -2.77 -14.63 -14.61
N ASP A 119 -3.12 -14.47 -15.89
CA ASP A 119 -2.83 -15.45 -16.94
C ASP A 119 -1.35 -15.42 -17.36
N GLN A 120 -0.57 -14.42 -16.90
CA GLN A 120 0.84 -14.25 -17.23
C GLN A 120 1.81 -14.54 -16.06
N LEU A 121 1.29 -14.87 -14.87
CA LEU A 121 2.11 -15.06 -13.67
C LEU A 121 3.03 -16.29 -13.73
N ASP A 122 2.61 -17.36 -14.40
CA ASP A 122 3.37 -18.62 -14.45
C ASP A 122 4.52 -18.60 -15.48
N GLY A 123 4.67 -17.49 -16.22
CA GLY A 123 5.65 -17.31 -17.29
C GLY A 123 6.91 -16.54 -16.87
N PHE A 124 7.93 -16.56 -17.74
CA PHE A 124 9.14 -15.76 -17.55
C PHE A 124 8.89 -14.25 -17.65
N ASP A 125 7.86 -13.85 -18.39
CA ASP A 125 7.52 -12.45 -18.68
C ASP A 125 6.35 -11.95 -17.82
N TYR A 126 6.27 -12.40 -16.57
CA TYR A 126 5.23 -11.99 -15.61
C TYR A 126 5.16 -10.47 -15.38
N ASP A 127 6.19 -9.72 -15.77
CA ASP A 127 6.22 -8.26 -15.67
C ASP A 127 5.57 -7.55 -16.86
N ILE A 128 5.27 -8.26 -17.95
CA ILE A 128 4.41 -7.74 -19.02
C ILE A 128 3.00 -7.51 -18.44
N GLY A 129 2.46 -6.31 -18.66
CA GLY A 129 1.17 -5.93 -18.09
C GLY A 129 1.16 -5.72 -16.57
N ALA A 130 2.32 -5.79 -15.89
CA ALA A 130 2.44 -5.50 -14.47
C ALA A 130 2.39 -3.99 -14.20
N ILE A 131 1.45 -3.57 -13.36
CA ILE A 131 1.19 -2.17 -13.03
C ILE A 131 1.73 -1.90 -11.62
N LEU A 132 2.56 -0.86 -11.48
CA LEU A 132 2.93 -0.35 -10.16
C LEU A 132 1.79 0.52 -9.62
N VAL A 133 1.05 0.01 -8.64
CA VAL A 133 -0.08 0.72 -8.03
C VAL A 133 0.41 1.75 -7.02
N ARG A 134 1.35 1.37 -6.17
CA ARG A 134 1.90 2.26 -5.13
C ARG A 134 3.30 1.81 -4.71
N ALA A 135 4.13 2.77 -4.31
CA ALA A 135 5.41 2.49 -3.69
C ALA A 135 5.68 3.45 -2.52
N ALA A 136 6.45 3.00 -1.54
CA ALA A 136 7.00 3.82 -0.47
C ALA A 136 8.41 3.37 -0.12
N THR A 137 9.23 4.30 0.37
CA THR A 137 10.53 3.99 0.96
C THR A 137 10.58 4.62 2.34
N VAL A 138 10.95 3.83 3.35
CA VAL A 138 10.88 4.21 4.76
C VAL A 138 12.13 3.76 5.52
N ALA A 139 12.52 4.52 6.53
CA ALA A 139 13.71 4.24 7.33
C ALA A 139 13.33 3.63 8.69
N GLY A 140 13.82 2.43 8.95
CA GLY A 140 13.63 1.73 10.22
C GLY A 140 12.24 1.10 10.40
N GLU A 141 12.17 0.24 11.42
CA GLU A 141 10.96 -0.56 11.68
C GLU A 141 9.74 0.30 12.00
N ALA A 142 9.86 1.35 12.82
CA ALA A 142 8.72 2.18 13.21
C ALA A 142 8.01 2.82 12.00
N GLN A 143 8.77 3.37 11.04
CA GLN A 143 8.20 3.95 9.83
C GLN A 143 7.63 2.88 8.90
N LEU A 144 8.24 1.69 8.86
CA LEU A 144 7.67 0.53 8.16
C LEU A 144 6.31 0.14 8.73
N LEU A 145 6.16 0.10 10.07
CA LEU A 145 4.87 -0.26 10.66
C LEU A 145 3.80 0.77 10.31
N ALA A 146 4.13 2.06 10.42
CA ALA A 146 3.24 3.14 10.05
C ALA A 146 2.84 3.10 8.56
N ALA A 147 3.77 2.74 7.66
CA ALA A 147 3.46 2.61 6.24
C ALA A 147 2.50 1.44 5.95
N ILE A 148 2.66 0.31 6.65
CA ILE A 148 1.80 -0.87 6.49
C ILE A 148 0.40 -0.61 7.04
N GLU A 149 0.31 0.04 8.19
CA GLU A 149 -0.97 0.50 8.75
C GLU A 149 -1.66 1.49 7.80
N ALA A 150 -0.93 2.46 7.24
CA ALA A 150 -1.46 3.42 6.27
C ALA A 150 -1.92 2.77 4.95
N TRP A 151 -1.48 1.55 4.65
CA TRP A 151 -1.92 0.77 3.50
C TRP A 151 -3.01 -0.25 3.87
N SER A 152 -3.51 -0.21 5.13
CA SER A 152 -4.49 -1.14 5.69
C SER A 152 -4.07 -2.60 5.62
N LEU A 153 -2.76 -2.85 5.67
CA LEU A 153 -2.17 -4.18 5.62
C LEU A 153 -1.97 -4.72 7.04
N ARG A 154 -2.02 -6.03 7.19
CA ARG A 154 -1.77 -6.72 8.47
C ARG A 154 -0.37 -7.29 8.49
N PRO A 155 0.40 -7.21 9.58
CA PRO A 155 1.71 -7.85 9.67
C PRO A 155 1.71 -9.36 9.39
N GLU A 156 0.65 -10.05 9.82
CA GLU A 156 0.57 -11.51 9.84
C GLU A 156 0.34 -12.14 8.46
N GLN A 157 -0.17 -11.36 7.49
CA GLN A 157 -0.42 -11.83 6.12
C GLN A 157 0.86 -11.89 5.28
N PHE A 158 1.96 -11.30 5.76
CA PHE A 158 3.23 -11.30 5.05
C PHE A 158 3.92 -12.65 5.22
N LEU A 159 4.19 -13.30 4.09
CA LEU A 159 4.84 -14.59 3.99
C LEU A 159 6.21 -14.45 3.31
N HIS A 160 7.00 -15.50 3.39
CA HIS A 160 8.20 -15.56 2.56
C HIS A 160 7.80 -15.81 1.10
N PRO A 161 8.58 -15.32 0.12
CA PRO A 161 8.24 -15.44 -1.31
C PRO A 161 7.92 -16.88 -1.75
N TRP A 162 8.68 -17.87 -1.29
CA TRP A 162 8.46 -19.29 -1.62
C TRP A 162 7.18 -19.89 -1.02
N GLN A 163 6.43 -19.12 -0.24
CA GLN A 163 5.13 -19.50 0.34
C GLN A 163 3.97 -18.75 -0.34
N THR A 164 4.26 -17.99 -1.40
CA THR A 164 3.31 -17.17 -2.14
C THR A 164 3.44 -17.46 -3.62
N ASP A 165 2.42 -17.12 -4.39
CA ASP A 165 2.49 -17.12 -5.86
C ASP A 165 3.03 -15.78 -6.41
N ASP A 166 3.80 -15.03 -5.60
CA ASP A 166 4.51 -13.85 -6.10
C ASP A 166 5.50 -14.31 -7.18
N PRO A 167 5.46 -13.74 -8.40
CA PRO A 167 6.24 -14.24 -9.51
C PRO A 167 7.74 -13.86 -9.43
N ARG A 168 8.15 -13.12 -8.39
CA ARG A 168 9.50 -12.55 -8.25
C ARG A 168 10.39 -13.29 -7.28
#